data_AF-A0A7W0T1C2-F1
#
_entry.id   AF-A0A7W0T1C2-F1
#
_cell.length_a   1.000
_cell.length_b   1.000
_cell.length_c   1.000
_cell.angle_alpha   90.00
_cell.angle_beta   90.00
_cell.angle_gamma   90.00
#
_symmetry.space_group_name_H-M   'P 1'
#
loop_
_entity.id
_entity.type
_entity.pdbx_description
1 polymer ?
#
loop_
_entity_poly.entity_id
_entity_poly.type
_entity_poly.pdbx_seq_one_letter_code
_entity_poly.pdbx_strand_id
1 'polypeptide(L)'
;MSGCATCGELGERADVDLAAGEALPAAASKLEPIAGGDVRRCPTCGAWFLYKYEYEYNALGPSSEDASLRRIEPDRVKEVLLGSPPSDAVFQALGQLGSSDGEAALMTRLRAELEKPRTSYEAIRKLVGLHLGKSDVAGPDVAAIERLLRHARAEVRKDTLYLLQAHRGSLVFRAAAASTDPNPSVRLAAATAAFGASDEVSLVPAIIACLEDSVDVVRSNAAWALAVFAERNEDVTAALPALEVRLAEESSAKVRTTVERAVDAILAWTPPTRRVHVWRCPKCGSTDAGPDESRSAYEFTFMQCNGCKTGGLVDSWERDSDWSLAIDIPINATDVPAYVAPLAPGDGFYESMQAAKAKPKTKASATATPAPKPAATTPPAPIATPTPPVTGPPTALAVGCERCFGADARIAWEAINASTEASLISDLHFAVDIMACACGQRFAVVFTERVNYREGGDDLTWLALPISSDEHARVARCGKRSVASVLTEIGVDRRFLVRNQTDGPVDAWWRSNGFSIDPTVPSDPAGPAT
;
A
#
# COMPACT_ATOMS: atom_id res chain seq x y z
N MET A 1 -10.36 -12.14 39.95
CA MET A 1 -10.00 -12.71 38.62
C MET A 1 -8.92 -13.78 38.77
N SER A 2 -9.14 -14.78 39.63
CA SER A 2 -8.30 -15.98 39.78
C SER A 2 -9.00 -17.10 39.02
N GLY A 3 -8.43 -17.57 37.90
CA GLY A 3 -9.01 -18.69 37.16
C GLY A 3 -8.63 -18.84 35.69
N CYS A 4 -7.95 -17.86 35.09
CA CYS A 4 -7.40 -18.08 33.74
C CYS A 4 -6.18 -19.00 33.83
N ALA A 5 -6.29 -20.22 33.30
CA ALA A 5 -5.19 -21.19 33.31
C ALA A 5 -3.92 -20.64 32.64
N THR A 6 -4.06 -19.97 31.49
CA THR A 6 -2.94 -19.33 30.77
C THR A 6 -2.24 -18.29 31.63
N CYS A 7 -2.98 -17.35 32.22
CA CYS A 7 -2.37 -16.31 33.06
C CYS A 7 -1.86 -16.85 34.41
N GLY A 8 -2.47 -17.93 34.93
CA GLY A 8 -2.00 -18.59 36.13
C GLY A 8 -0.63 -19.25 35.95
N GLU A 9 -0.39 -19.85 34.77
CA GLU A 9 0.91 -20.42 34.40
C GLU A 9 1.98 -19.33 34.16
N LEU A 10 1.59 -18.20 33.56
CA LEU A 10 2.50 -17.09 33.29
C LEU A 10 2.89 -16.27 34.54
N GLY A 11 1.99 -16.20 35.54
CA GLY A 11 2.19 -15.36 36.71
C GLY A 11 2.21 -13.85 36.38
N GLU A 12 2.80 -13.06 37.30
CA GLU A 12 2.95 -11.61 37.15
C GLU A 12 4.20 -11.22 36.35
N ARG A 13 5.23 -12.08 36.36
CA ARG A 13 6.51 -11.88 35.67
C ARG A 13 7.17 -13.23 35.38
N ALA A 14 7.72 -13.36 34.18
CA ALA A 14 8.64 -14.41 33.77
C ALA A 14 9.84 -13.75 33.08
N ASP A 15 11.04 -14.02 33.56
CA ASP A 15 12.31 -13.63 32.92
C ASP A 15 13.08 -14.91 32.66
N VAL A 16 13.70 -15.03 31.48
CA VAL A 16 14.46 -16.22 31.09
C VAL A 16 15.74 -15.81 30.38
N ASP A 17 16.81 -16.53 30.70
CA ASP A 17 18.10 -16.47 30.01
C ASP A 17 18.08 -17.48 28.85
N LEU A 18 17.72 -17.00 27.66
CA LEU A 18 17.67 -17.81 26.45
C LEU A 18 19.06 -18.34 26.07
N ALA A 19 20.13 -17.61 26.39
CA ALA A 19 21.50 -18.07 26.16
C ALA A 19 21.87 -19.27 27.05
N ALA A 20 21.28 -19.35 28.25
CA ALA A 20 21.36 -20.53 29.12
C ALA A 20 20.43 -21.68 28.69
N GLY A 21 19.67 -21.53 27.59
CA GLY A 21 18.70 -22.52 27.11
C GLY A 21 17.40 -22.52 27.92
N GLU A 22 17.15 -21.50 28.74
CA GLU A 22 15.86 -21.30 29.37
C GLU A 22 14.81 -20.89 28.32
N ALA A 23 13.54 -21.09 28.63
CA ALA A 23 12.45 -20.72 27.74
C ALA A 23 11.29 -20.17 28.55
N LEU A 24 10.61 -19.15 28.00
CA LEU A 24 9.37 -18.66 28.58
C LEU A 24 8.36 -19.81 28.75
N PRO A 25 7.48 -19.75 29.76
CA PRO A 25 6.46 -20.77 29.95
C PRO A 25 5.69 -21.02 28.65
N ALA A 26 5.31 -22.27 28.38
CA ALA A 26 4.63 -22.64 27.13
C ALA A 26 3.32 -21.86 26.92
N ALA A 27 2.67 -21.40 27.99
CA ALA A 27 1.55 -20.48 27.91
C ALA A 27 1.84 -19.14 27.20
N ALA A 28 3.08 -18.67 27.13
CA ALA A 28 3.45 -17.38 26.52
C ALA A 28 3.18 -17.36 25.01
N SER A 29 3.32 -18.50 24.34
CA SER A 29 3.01 -18.64 22.91
C SER A 29 1.52 -18.54 22.59
N LYS A 30 0.65 -18.67 23.61
CA LYS A 30 -0.81 -18.54 23.47
C LYS A 30 -1.29 -17.09 23.57
N LEU A 31 -0.40 -16.13 23.87
CA LEU A 31 -0.77 -14.73 23.93
C LEU A 31 -0.78 -14.12 22.52
N GLU A 32 -1.83 -13.36 22.22
CA GLU A 32 -1.97 -12.65 20.95
C GLU A 32 -1.06 -11.41 20.94
N PRO A 33 -0.11 -11.28 19.99
CA PRO A 33 0.71 -10.08 19.88
C PRO A 33 -0.11 -8.91 19.35
N ILE A 34 0.16 -7.72 19.90
CA ILE A 34 -0.51 -6.47 19.60
C ILE A 34 0.54 -5.46 19.14
N ALA A 35 0.28 -4.81 18.00
CA ALA A 35 0.99 -3.63 17.49
C ALA A 35 2.49 -3.53 17.81
N GLY A 36 3.33 -4.17 17.00
CA GLY A 36 4.79 -4.14 17.17
C GLY A 36 5.37 -5.34 17.93
N GLY A 37 4.52 -6.14 18.59
CA GLY A 37 4.91 -7.43 19.18
C GLY A 37 5.22 -7.37 20.69
N ASP A 38 5.46 -6.17 21.21
CA ASP A 38 5.81 -5.97 22.62
C ASP A 38 4.60 -6.08 23.54
N VAL A 39 3.42 -5.60 23.14
CA VAL A 39 2.19 -5.79 23.93
C VAL A 39 1.54 -7.10 23.50
N ARG A 40 1.13 -7.91 24.47
CA ARG A 40 0.41 -9.16 24.21
C ARG A 40 -0.87 -9.25 25.04
N ARG A 41 -1.90 -9.85 24.47
CA ARG A 41 -3.20 -10.03 25.10
C ARG A 41 -3.52 -11.50 25.29
N CYS A 42 -3.99 -11.86 26.47
CA CYS A 42 -4.50 -13.20 26.71
C CYS A 42 -5.89 -13.34 26.05
N PRO A 43 -6.07 -14.25 25.08
CA PRO A 43 -7.35 -14.42 24.39
C PRO A 43 -8.46 -14.93 25.33
N THR A 44 -8.10 -15.62 26.41
CA THR A 44 -9.06 -16.24 27.34
C THR A 44 -9.66 -15.25 28.33
N CYS A 45 -8.86 -14.34 28.90
CA CYS A 45 -9.34 -13.43 29.95
C CYS A 45 -9.09 -11.95 29.68
N GLY A 46 -8.46 -11.62 28.55
CA GLY A 46 -8.16 -10.25 28.16
C GLY A 46 -7.05 -9.57 28.97
N ALA A 47 -6.34 -10.28 29.84
CA ALA A 47 -5.19 -9.73 30.55
C ALA A 47 -4.07 -9.32 29.59
N TRP A 48 -3.33 -8.27 29.95
CA TRP A 48 -2.28 -7.69 29.12
C TRP A 48 -0.90 -7.98 29.68
N PHE A 49 0.04 -8.22 28.77
CA PHE A 49 1.43 -8.50 29.07
C PHE A 49 2.33 -7.64 28.20
N LEU A 50 3.46 -7.21 28.75
CA LEU A 50 4.57 -6.62 28.03
C LEU A 50 5.63 -7.70 27.85
N TYR A 51 5.87 -8.06 26.60
CA TYR A 51 6.99 -8.85 26.15
C TYR A 51 8.16 -7.92 25.84
N LYS A 52 9.35 -8.29 26.31
CA LYS A 52 10.61 -7.66 25.93
C LYS A 52 11.60 -8.74 25.57
N TYR A 53 12.35 -8.48 24.52
CA TYR A 53 13.49 -9.27 24.09
C TYR A 53 14.70 -8.35 24.10
N GLU A 54 15.71 -8.72 24.86
CA GLU A 54 16.96 -7.98 25.01
C GLU A 54 18.10 -8.92 24.61
N TYR A 55 18.89 -8.53 23.62
CA TYR A 55 20.07 -9.28 23.19
C TYR A 55 21.30 -8.42 23.43
N GLU A 56 22.27 -8.92 24.20
CA GLU A 56 23.52 -8.23 24.48
C GLU A 56 24.69 -8.94 23.76
N TYR A 57 25.26 -8.27 22.75
CA TYR A 57 26.49 -8.71 22.09
C TYR A 57 27.70 -8.39 22.98
N ASN A 58 28.29 -9.41 23.61
CA ASN A 58 29.50 -9.23 24.42
C ASN A 58 30.75 -9.63 23.62
N ALA A 59 31.56 -8.65 23.23
CA ALA A 59 32.83 -8.92 22.55
C ALA A 59 33.93 -9.48 23.50
N LEU A 60 33.73 -9.39 24.82
CA LEU A 60 34.73 -9.76 25.83
C LEU A 60 34.18 -10.72 26.90
N GLY A 61 33.09 -11.42 26.61
CA GLY A 61 32.38 -12.33 27.49
C GLY A 61 31.30 -13.12 26.73
N PRO A 62 30.53 -13.99 27.41
CA PRO A 62 29.38 -14.64 26.79
C PRO A 62 28.33 -13.59 26.41
N SER A 63 27.78 -13.67 25.20
CA SER A 63 26.59 -12.89 24.86
C SER A 63 25.43 -13.32 25.77
N SER A 64 24.55 -12.39 26.13
CA SER A 64 23.29 -12.74 26.80
C SER A 64 22.12 -12.53 25.84
N GLU A 65 21.12 -13.38 26.00
CA GLU A 65 19.87 -13.28 25.26
C GLU A 65 18.76 -13.46 26.29
N ASP A 66 18.10 -12.36 26.64
CA ASP A 66 17.10 -12.33 27.70
C ASP A 66 15.72 -12.10 27.09
N ALA A 67 14.73 -12.86 27.56
CA ALA A 67 13.34 -12.58 27.28
C ALA A 67 12.57 -12.38 28.58
N SER A 68 11.78 -11.32 28.65
CA SER A 68 10.88 -11.10 29.77
C SER A 68 9.44 -10.91 29.31
N LEU A 69 8.52 -11.40 30.14
CA LEU A 69 7.10 -11.22 29.98
C LEU A 69 6.53 -10.77 31.33
N ARG A 70 5.91 -9.59 31.35
CA ARG A 70 5.36 -9.00 32.57
C ARG A 70 3.91 -8.65 32.39
N ARG A 71 3.06 -9.03 33.34
CA ARG A 71 1.68 -8.58 33.38
C ARG A 71 1.62 -7.07 33.64
N ILE A 72 0.82 -6.35 32.87
CA ILE A 72 0.73 -4.89 32.96
C ILE A 72 -0.72 -4.42 33.11
N GLU A 73 -0.90 -3.33 33.84
CA GLU A 73 -2.19 -2.68 34.05
C GLU A 73 -2.64 -1.88 32.81
N PRO A 74 -3.96 -1.68 32.59
CA PRO A 74 -4.51 -0.98 31.43
C PRO A 74 -3.86 0.38 31.12
N ASP A 75 -3.55 1.18 32.13
CA ASP A 75 -2.91 2.49 31.94
C ASP A 75 -1.50 2.37 31.34
N ARG A 76 -0.74 1.34 31.75
CA ARG A 76 0.57 1.07 31.18
C ARG A 76 0.46 0.55 29.75
N VAL A 77 -0.57 -0.26 29.45
CA VAL A 77 -0.85 -0.71 28.08
C VAL A 77 -1.10 0.51 27.19
N LYS A 78 -1.96 1.44 27.63
CA LYS A 78 -2.26 2.68 26.92
C LYS A 78 -1.01 3.50 26.64
N GLU A 79 -0.13 3.68 27.62
CA GLU A 79 1.13 4.41 27.45
C GLU A 79 2.01 3.78 26.36
N VAL A 80 2.19 2.45 26.40
CA VAL A 80 3.00 1.75 25.39
C VAL A 80 2.37 1.87 24.00
N LEU A 81 1.05 1.64 23.89
CA LEU A 81 0.32 1.77 22.62
C LEU A 81 0.40 3.19 22.03
N LEU A 82 0.36 4.22 22.86
CA LEU A 82 0.53 5.61 22.45
C LEU A 82 1.99 5.98 22.13
N GLY A 83 2.96 5.16 22.53
CA GLY A 83 4.35 5.24 22.09
C GLY A 83 4.58 4.56 20.74
N SER A 84 3.86 3.48 20.45
CA SER A 84 4.00 2.71 19.21
C SER A 84 3.53 3.48 17.96
N PRO A 85 4.06 3.16 16.76
CA PRO A 85 3.54 3.71 15.50
C PRO A 85 2.04 3.47 15.33
N PRO A 86 1.27 4.42 14.77
CA PRO A 86 -0.17 4.27 14.66
C PRO A 86 -0.51 3.14 13.69
N SER A 87 -1.27 2.14 14.14
CA SER A 87 -1.70 1.00 13.32
C SER A 87 -3.13 0.54 13.66
N ASP A 88 -3.73 -0.29 12.80
CA ASP A 88 -5.08 -0.85 13.07
C ASP A 88 -5.09 -1.65 14.38
N ALA A 89 -4.00 -2.36 14.67
CA ALA A 89 -3.86 -3.12 15.90
C ALA A 89 -3.80 -2.20 17.14
N VAL A 90 -3.16 -1.03 17.04
CA VAL A 90 -3.17 -0.03 18.14
C VAL A 90 -4.59 0.47 18.39
N PHE A 91 -5.31 0.87 17.34
CA PHE A 91 -6.70 1.33 17.47
C PHE A 91 -7.61 0.26 18.07
N GLN A 92 -7.52 -0.97 17.56
CA GLN A 92 -8.31 -2.09 18.08
C GLN A 92 -7.98 -2.38 19.55
N ALA A 93 -6.70 -2.32 19.93
CA ALA A 93 -6.28 -2.55 21.31
C ALA A 93 -6.76 -1.44 22.26
N LEU A 94 -6.71 -0.18 21.84
CA LEU A 94 -7.29 0.95 22.61
C LEU A 94 -8.80 0.80 22.78
N GLY A 95 -9.51 0.35 21.74
CA GLY A 95 -10.93 0.05 21.82
C GLY A 95 -11.24 -1.14 22.74
N GLN A 96 -10.42 -2.19 22.71
CA GLN A 96 -10.51 -3.33 23.64
C GLN A 96 -10.21 -2.94 25.10
N LEU A 97 -9.38 -1.92 25.31
CA LEU A 97 -9.15 -1.31 26.63
C LEU A 97 -10.32 -0.42 27.07
N GLY A 98 -11.20 -0.02 26.15
CA GLY A 98 -12.23 0.99 26.41
C GLY A 98 -11.66 2.39 26.61
N SER A 99 -10.45 2.66 26.12
CA SER A 99 -9.74 3.93 26.32
C SER A 99 -10.12 4.95 25.25
N SER A 100 -11.25 5.63 25.46
CA SER A 100 -11.70 6.71 24.56
C SER A 100 -10.73 7.91 24.54
N ASP A 101 -10.06 8.18 25.67
CA ASP A 101 -8.99 9.16 25.78
C ASP A 101 -7.75 8.76 24.95
N GLY A 102 -7.40 7.47 24.95
CA GLY A 102 -6.32 6.93 24.14
C GLY A 102 -6.64 6.99 22.64
N GLU A 103 -7.85 6.62 22.24
CA GLU A 103 -8.30 6.79 20.85
C GLU A 103 -8.25 8.26 20.41
N ALA A 104 -8.71 9.18 21.27
CA ALA A 104 -8.65 10.62 21.00
C ALA A 104 -7.19 11.14 20.89
N ALA A 105 -6.30 10.66 21.75
CA ALA A 105 -4.87 10.99 21.70
C ALA A 105 -4.22 10.48 20.41
N LEU A 106 -4.54 9.25 20.00
CA LEU A 106 -4.03 8.65 18.76
C LEU A 106 -4.55 9.40 17.52
N MET A 107 -5.83 9.79 17.52
CA MET A 107 -6.41 10.65 16.47
C MET A 107 -5.73 12.02 16.41
N THR A 108 -5.40 12.60 17.56
CA THR A 108 -4.65 13.86 17.64
C THR A 108 -3.26 13.72 17.04
N ARG A 109 -2.56 12.62 17.35
CA ARG A 109 -1.23 12.32 16.79
C ARG A 109 -1.29 12.11 15.27
N LEU A 110 -2.27 11.34 14.77
CA LEU A 110 -2.47 11.16 13.33
C LEU A 110 -2.72 12.49 12.59
N ARG A 111 -3.51 13.39 13.18
CA ARG A 111 -3.73 14.74 12.61
C ARG A 111 -2.43 15.55 12.61
N ALA A 112 -1.63 15.48 13.67
CA ALA A 112 -0.32 16.14 13.70
C ALA A 112 0.65 15.60 12.62
N GLU A 113 0.58 14.30 12.28
CA GLU A 113 1.35 13.75 11.14
C GLU A 113 0.97 14.36 9.78
N LEU A 114 -0.27 14.83 9.62
CA LEU A 114 -0.71 15.51 8.40
C LEU A 114 -0.03 16.87 8.20
N GLU A 115 0.44 17.48 9.28
CA GLU A 115 1.13 18.78 9.23
C GLU A 115 2.63 18.65 8.94
N LYS A 116 3.21 17.44 9.06
CA LYS A 116 4.65 17.22 8.83
C LYS A 116 5.03 17.25 7.35
N PRO A 117 6.06 17.97 6.89
CA PRO A 117 6.41 18.14 5.47
C PRO A 117 6.47 16.85 4.63
N ARG A 118 6.78 15.72 5.25
CA ARG A 118 6.60 14.38 4.68
C ARG A 118 5.49 13.67 5.43
N THR A 119 4.24 13.86 4.99
CA THR A 119 3.11 13.15 5.57
C THR A 119 3.19 11.69 5.17
N SER A 120 3.02 10.80 6.14
CA SER A 120 2.93 9.38 5.85
C SER A 120 1.60 9.08 5.17
N TYR A 121 1.65 8.45 4.00
CA TYR A 121 0.47 7.87 3.34
C TYR A 121 -0.34 6.99 4.31
N GLU A 122 0.35 6.28 5.23
CA GLU A 122 -0.30 5.49 6.27
C GLU A 122 -1.16 6.33 7.21
N ALA A 123 -0.72 7.53 7.60
CA ALA A 123 -1.52 8.40 8.47
C ALA A 123 -2.83 8.83 7.79
N ILE A 124 -2.76 9.20 6.50
CA ILE A 124 -3.93 9.58 5.69
C ILE A 124 -4.85 8.36 5.53
N ARG A 125 -4.30 7.21 5.16
CA ARG A 125 -5.03 5.94 5.03
C ARG A 125 -5.79 5.57 6.30
N LYS A 126 -5.16 5.70 7.47
CA LYS A 126 -5.80 5.42 8.77
C LYS A 126 -6.92 6.41 9.06
N LEU A 127 -6.69 7.71 8.89
CA LEU A 127 -7.71 8.73 9.13
C LEU A 127 -8.92 8.53 8.22
N VAL A 128 -8.71 8.33 6.91
CA VAL A 128 -9.81 8.07 5.97
C VAL A 128 -10.56 6.79 6.34
N GLY A 129 -9.85 5.69 6.64
CA GLY A 129 -10.49 4.44 7.05
C GLY A 129 -11.31 4.55 8.33
N LEU A 130 -10.86 5.34 9.31
CA LEU A 130 -11.61 5.60 10.54
C LEU A 130 -12.85 6.46 10.27
N HIS A 131 -12.72 7.51 9.46
CA HIS A 131 -13.84 8.37 9.11
C HIS A 131 -14.83 7.70 8.15
N LEU A 132 -14.45 6.66 7.42
CA LEU A 132 -15.40 5.87 6.63
C LEU A 132 -16.25 4.92 7.49
N GLY A 133 -15.85 4.68 8.75
CA GLY A 133 -16.54 3.78 9.67
C GLY A 133 -16.26 2.31 9.32
N LYS A 134 -15.48 1.63 10.17
CA LYS A 134 -15.34 0.15 10.11
C LYS A 134 -16.44 -0.58 10.88
N SER A 135 -17.40 0.11 11.49
CA SER A 135 -18.43 -0.52 12.34
C SER A 135 -19.85 -0.24 11.83
N ASP A 136 -20.69 -1.27 11.89
CA ASP A 136 -22.12 -1.24 11.51
C ASP A 136 -22.98 -0.30 12.39
N VAL A 137 -22.38 0.45 13.32
CA VAL A 137 -23.05 1.27 14.34
C VAL A 137 -22.92 2.77 14.06
N ALA A 138 -21.85 3.20 13.38
CA ALA A 138 -21.62 4.60 13.05
C ALA A 138 -21.30 4.74 11.56
N GLY A 139 -22.18 5.44 10.83
CA GLY A 139 -21.93 5.79 9.44
C GLY A 139 -20.70 6.70 9.27
N PRO A 140 -20.28 6.96 8.02
CA PRO A 140 -19.08 7.73 7.76
C PRO A 140 -19.16 9.17 8.30
N ASP A 141 -18.08 9.64 8.92
CA ASP A 141 -17.84 11.03 9.30
C ASP A 141 -17.51 11.86 8.06
N VAL A 142 -18.58 12.24 7.36
CA VAL A 142 -18.56 13.08 6.16
C VAL A 142 -17.78 14.38 6.39
N ALA A 143 -18.01 15.05 7.52
CA ALA A 143 -17.40 16.36 7.80
C ALA A 143 -15.88 16.26 7.93
N ALA A 144 -15.37 15.17 8.49
CA ALA A 144 -13.93 14.92 8.53
C ALA A 144 -13.34 14.58 7.16
N ILE A 145 -14.01 13.75 6.36
CA ILE A 145 -13.56 13.44 4.98
C ILE A 145 -13.49 14.72 4.14
N GLU A 146 -14.48 15.58 4.26
CA GLU A 146 -14.48 16.87 3.57
C GLU A 146 -13.36 17.81 4.01
N ARG A 147 -12.97 17.78 5.29
CA ARG A 147 -11.79 18.52 5.77
C ARG A 147 -10.50 17.98 5.13
N LEU A 148 -10.38 16.66 4.98
CA LEU A 148 -9.23 16.05 4.30
C LEU A 148 -9.18 16.41 2.81
N LEU A 149 -10.34 16.44 2.14
CA LEU A 149 -10.47 16.87 0.74
C LEU A 149 -10.18 18.36 0.54
N ARG A 150 -10.30 19.19 1.58
CA ARG A 150 -9.96 20.63 1.57
C ARG A 150 -8.64 20.96 2.28
N HIS A 151 -7.85 19.94 2.62
CA HIS A 151 -6.61 20.13 3.36
C HIS A 151 -5.65 21.04 2.60
N ALA A 152 -4.88 21.89 3.29
CA ALA A 152 -3.98 22.86 2.65
C ALA A 152 -2.97 22.20 1.70
N ARG A 153 -2.56 20.97 2.03
CA ARG A 153 -1.57 20.18 1.29
C ARG A 153 -2.18 19.29 0.24
N ALA A 154 -1.64 19.38 -0.97
CA ALA A 154 -2.12 18.64 -2.13
C ALA A 154 -1.96 17.11 -1.96
N GLU A 155 -0.92 16.65 -1.28
CA GLU A 155 -0.70 15.22 -1.03
C GLU A 155 -1.84 14.61 -0.23
N VAL A 156 -2.29 15.31 0.83
CA VAL A 156 -3.41 14.85 1.67
C VAL A 156 -4.70 14.78 0.86
N ARG A 157 -5.00 15.81 0.06
CA ARG A 157 -6.20 15.84 -0.80
C ARG A 157 -6.18 14.70 -1.82
N LYS A 158 -5.05 14.55 -2.53
CA LYS A 158 -4.83 13.51 -3.56
C LYS A 158 -4.95 12.10 -2.99
N ASP A 159 -4.26 11.81 -1.89
CA ASP A 159 -4.29 10.47 -1.28
C ASP A 159 -5.68 10.16 -0.70
N THR A 160 -6.38 11.15 -0.15
CA THR A 160 -7.78 11.00 0.29
C THR A 160 -8.68 10.57 -0.87
N LEU A 161 -8.54 11.19 -2.05
CA LEU A 161 -9.32 10.82 -3.25
C LEU A 161 -9.07 9.38 -3.69
N TYR A 162 -7.81 8.94 -3.72
CA TYR A 162 -7.48 7.54 -4.05
C TYR A 162 -8.07 6.55 -3.05
N LEU A 163 -8.06 6.89 -1.76
CA LEU A 163 -8.63 6.05 -0.72
C LEU A 163 -10.16 5.97 -0.85
N LEU A 164 -10.84 7.08 -1.12
CA LEU A 164 -12.28 7.08 -1.36
C LEU A 164 -12.64 6.22 -2.58
N GLN A 165 -11.87 6.32 -3.67
CA GLN A 165 -12.03 5.47 -4.85
C GLN A 165 -11.90 3.98 -4.51
N ALA A 166 -10.88 3.60 -3.74
CA ALA A 166 -10.64 2.21 -3.35
C ALA A 166 -11.78 1.63 -2.50
N HIS A 167 -12.44 2.47 -1.70
CA HIS A 167 -13.58 2.08 -0.87
C HIS A 167 -14.90 1.92 -1.66
N ARG A 168 -14.95 2.37 -2.91
CA ARG A 168 -16.13 2.30 -3.81
C ARG A 168 -17.48 2.72 -3.19
N GLY A 169 -17.43 3.64 -2.23
CA GLY A 169 -18.58 4.02 -1.42
C GLY A 169 -19.37 5.20 -1.98
N SER A 170 -20.50 5.49 -1.34
CA SER A 170 -21.40 6.61 -1.67
C SER A 170 -20.78 8.00 -1.49
N LEU A 171 -19.52 8.12 -1.05
CA LEU A 171 -18.86 9.42 -0.86
C LEU A 171 -17.97 9.81 -2.03
N VAL A 172 -17.78 8.93 -3.02
CA VAL A 172 -16.91 9.18 -4.18
C VAL A 172 -17.38 10.39 -4.98
N PHE A 173 -18.68 10.70 -5.03
CA PHE A 173 -19.20 11.90 -5.69
C PHE A 173 -18.58 13.21 -5.16
N ARG A 174 -18.08 13.23 -3.91
CA ARG A 174 -17.38 14.39 -3.35
C ARG A 174 -16.06 14.71 -4.05
N ALA A 175 -15.52 13.78 -4.83
CA ALA A 175 -14.37 14.04 -5.69
C ALA A 175 -14.65 15.15 -6.73
N ALA A 176 -15.92 15.40 -7.07
CA ALA A 176 -16.31 16.46 -8.00
C ALA A 176 -15.76 17.84 -7.60
N ALA A 177 -15.67 18.14 -6.29
CA ALA A 177 -15.14 19.43 -5.82
C ALA A 177 -13.64 19.62 -6.09
N ALA A 178 -12.90 18.53 -6.31
CA ALA A 178 -11.46 18.54 -6.54
C ALA A 178 -11.07 18.65 -8.02
N SER A 179 -12.04 18.68 -8.95
CA SER A 179 -11.78 18.89 -10.38
C SER A 179 -11.23 20.29 -10.69
N THR A 180 -11.44 21.26 -9.79
CA THR A 180 -10.95 22.64 -9.92
C THR A 180 -9.77 22.95 -9.00
N ASP A 181 -9.16 21.91 -8.41
CA ASP A 181 -8.05 22.08 -7.48
C ASP A 181 -6.83 22.76 -8.16
N PRO A 182 -6.12 23.70 -7.50
CA PRO A 182 -4.94 24.32 -8.09
C PRO A 182 -3.83 23.32 -8.45
N ASN A 183 -3.75 22.19 -7.76
CA ASN A 183 -2.74 21.17 -8.00
C ASN A 183 -3.22 20.13 -9.04
N PRO A 184 -2.49 19.94 -10.16
CA PRO A 184 -2.89 19.02 -11.22
C PRO A 184 -2.93 17.55 -10.79
N SER A 185 -2.13 17.13 -9.81
CA SER A 185 -2.19 15.77 -9.27
C SER A 185 -3.48 15.52 -8.49
N VAL A 186 -4.04 16.54 -7.86
CA VAL A 186 -5.34 16.44 -7.16
C VAL A 186 -6.48 16.37 -8.17
N ARG A 187 -6.46 17.21 -9.22
CA ARG A 187 -7.46 17.15 -10.31
C ARG A 187 -7.42 15.81 -11.04
N LEU A 188 -6.22 15.28 -11.29
CA LEU A 188 -6.02 13.93 -11.80
C LEU A 188 -6.65 12.87 -10.91
N ALA A 189 -6.38 12.92 -9.59
CA ALA A 189 -6.98 11.99 -8.63
C ALA A 189 -8.50 12.12 -8.58
N ALA A 190 -9.05 13.33 -8.74
CA ALA A 190 -10.49 13.57 -8.82
C ALA A 190 -11.11 12.90 -10.05
N ALA A 191 -10.50 13.06 -11.23
CA ALA A 191 -10.92 12.38 -12.45
C ALA A 191 -10.80 10.85 -12.32
N THR A 192 -9.77 10.37 -11.62
CA THR A 192 -9.56 8.93 -11.37
C THR A 192 -10.56 8.36 -10.36
N ALA A 193 -11.00 9.15 -9.38
CA ALA A 193 -11.95 8.70 -8.38
C ALA A 193 -13.28 8.22 -9.01
N ALA A 194 -13.61 8.76 -10.18
CA ALA A 194 -14.80 8.39 -10.95
C ALA A 194 -14.91 6.89 -11.26
N PHE A 195 -13.79 6.16 -11.41
CA PHE A 195 -13.80 4.72 -11.70
C PHE A 195 -14.26 3.82 -10.54
N GLY A 196 -14.47 4.40 -9.35
CA GLY A 196 -14.90 3.68 -8.16
C GLY A 196 -16.27 4.07 -7.63
N ALA A 197 -16.99 4.99 -8.28
CA ALA A 197 -18.28 5.44 -7.75
C ALA A 197 -19.38 4.39 -7.95
N SER A 198 -20.34 4.33 -7.01
CA SER A 198 -21.56 3.52 -7.16
C SER A 198 -22.65 4.24 -7.96
N ASP A 199 -22.56 5.57 -8.03
CA ASP A 199 -23.40 6.47 -8.84
C ASP A 199 -22.45 7.34 -9.69
N GLU A 200 -21.96 6.72 -10.77
CA GLU A 200 -20.95 7.27 -11.68
C GLU A 200 -21.48 8.51 -12.45
N VAL A 201 -22.79 8.59 -12.70
CA VAL A 201 -23.43 9.67 -13.45
C VAL A 201 -23.30 11.02 -12.74
N SER A 202 -23.37 11.05 -11.40
CA SER A 202 -23.22 12.28 -10.61
C SER A 202 -21.89 13.02 -10.82
N LEU A 203 -20.86 12.31 -11.30
CA LEU A 203 -19.52 12.84 -11.53
C LEU A 203 -19.31 13.41 -12.93
N VAL A 204 -20.21 13.14 -13.88
CA VAL A 204 -20.07 13.54 -15.29
C VAL A 204 -19.78 15.04 -15.47
N PRO A 205 -20.48 15.99 -14.79
CA PRO A 205 -20.17 17.42 -14.93
C PRO A 205 -18.73 17.77 -14.51
N ALA A 206 -18.22 17.13 -13.45
CA ALA A 206 -16.85 17.36 -12.98
C ALA A 206 -15.82 16.76 -13.94
N ILE A 207 -16.13 15.61 -14.55
CA ILE A 207 -15.26 14.99 -15.56
C ILE A 207 -15.22 15.85 -16.84
N ILE A 208 -16.37 16.41 -17.26
CA ILE A 208 -16.43 17.35 -18.39
C ILE A 208 -15.54 18.57 -18.13
N ALA A 209 -15.57 19.15 -16.92
CA ALA A 209 -14.67 20.26 -16.57
C ALA A 209 -13.18 19.88 -16.70
N CYS A 210 -12.80 18.66 -16.35
CA CYS A 210 -11.43 18.16 -16.51
C CYS A 210 -11.00 17.97 -17.97
N LEU A 211 -11.91 17.97 -18.95
CA LEU A 211 -11.55 17.99 -20.38
C LEU A 211 -10.95 19.33 -20.78
N GLU A 212 -11.19 20.41 -20.04
CA GLU A 212 -10.65 21.75 -20.29
C GLU A 212 -9.31 22.02 -19.57
N ASP A 213 -8.78 21.02 -18.88
CA ASP A 213 -7.59 21.17 -18.04
C ASP A 213 -6.34 21.58 -18.83
N SER A 214 -5.49 22.41 -18.22
CA SER A 214 -4.21 22.79 -18.82
C SER A 214 -3.22 21.62 -18.94
N VAL A 215 -3.39 20.55 -18.16
CA VAL A 215 -2.49 19.39 -18.13
C VAL A 215 -3.05 18.22 -18.92
N ASP A 216 -2.30 17.78 -19.93
CA ASP A 216 -2.66 16.66 -20.83
C ASP A 216 -3.07 15.39 -20.09
N VAL A 217 -2.39 15.06 -18.99
CA VAL A 217 -2.67 13.84 -18.21
C VAL A 217 -4.04 13.90 -17.54
N VAL A 218 -4.51 15.09 -17.13
CA VAL A 218 -5.85 15.29 -16.58
C VAL A 218 -6.89 15.14 -17.69
N ARG A 219 -6.69 15.82 -18.83
CA ARG A 219 -7.59 15.73 -19.99
C ARG A 219 -7.75 14.30 -20.51
N SER A 220 -6.63 13.58 -20.69
CA SER A 220 -6.67 12.18 -21.15
C SER A 220 -7.38 11.25 -20.17
N ASN A 221 -7.25 11.46 -18.86
CA ASN A 221 -7.99 10.67 -17.86
C ASN A 221 -9.47 11.01 -17.83
N ALA A 222 -9.84 12.27 -18.02
CA ALA A 222 -11.23 12.68 -18.13
C ALA A 222 -11.92 12.03 -19.34
N ALA A 223 -11.29 12.08 -20.51
CA ALA A 223 -11.77 11.39 -21.70
C ALA A 223 -11.86 9.87 -21.49
N TRP A 224 -10.84 9.27 -20.87
CA TRP A 224 -10.86 7.85 -20.55
C TRP A 224 -11.99 7.46 -19.57
N ALA A 225 -12.27 8.29 -18.57
CA ALA A 225 -13.40 8.08 -17.65
C ALA A 225 -14.75 8.06 -18.37
N LEU A 226 -14.99 9.02 -19.26
CA LEU A 226 -16.21 9.07 -20.07
C LEU A 226 -16.36 7.85 -20.98
N ALA A 227 -15.27 7.41 -21.60
CA ALA A 227 -15.28 6.19 -22.41
C ALA A 227 -15.70 4.96 -21.58
N VAL A 228 -15.12 4.79 -20.39
CA VAL A 228 -15.45 3.68 -19.49
C VAL A 228 -16.90 3.74 -19.02
N PHE A 229 -17.43 4.93 -18.74
CA PHE A 229 -18.83 5.10 -18.33
C PHE A 229 -19.78 4.70 -19.47
N ALA A 230 -19.53 5.18 -20.69
CA ALA A 230 -20.30 4.78 -21.87
C ALA A 230 -20.21 3.27 -22.13
N GLU A 231 -19.02 2.67 -22.03
CA GLU A 231 -18.79 1.22 -22.18
C GLU A 231 -19.53 0.38 -21.11
N ARG A 232 -19.86 0.98 -19.96
CA ARG A 232 -20.67 0.38 -18.89
C ARG A 232 -22.17 0.62 -19.03
N ASN A 233 -22.60 1.17 -20.15
CA ASN A 233 -23.97 1.58 -20.45
C ASN A 233 -24.51 2.74 -19.60
N GLU A 234 -23.65 3.60 -19.05
CA GLU A 234 -24.09 4.85 -18.42
C GLU A 234 -24.36 5.94 -19.46
N ASP A 235 -25.42 6.73 -19.24
CA ASP A 235 -25.73 7.88 -20.11
C ASP A 235 -24.78 9.04 -19.79
N VAL A 236 -23.77 9.19 -20.65
CA VAL A 236 -22.83 10.30 -20.61
C VAL A 236 -22.88 11.15 -21.89
N THR A 237 -23.99 11.09 -22.62
CA THR A 237 -24.19 11.82 -23.89
C THR A 237 -24.01 13.33 -23.76
N ALA A 238 -24.26 13.88 -22.56
CA ALA A 238 -23.99 15.28 -22.22
C ALA A 238 -22.52 15.71 -22.40
N ALA A 239 -21.58 14.76 -22.46
CA ALA A 239 -20.16 15.06 -22.67
C ALA A 239 -19.76 15.25 -24.15
N LEU A 240 -20.61 14.85 -25.11
CA LEU A 240 -20.30 14.93 -26.54
C LEU A 240 -19.84 16.32 -27.01
N PRO A 241 -20.53 17.43 -26.67
CA PRO A 241 -20.10 18.75 -27.13
C PRO A 241 -18.69 19.12 -26.65
N ALA A 242 -18.34 18.77 -25.41
CA ALA A 242 -17.02 19.06 -24.85
C ALA A 242 -15.93 18.17 -25.49
N LEU A 243 -16.24 16.91 -25.80
CA LEU A 243 -15.33 16.00 -26.49
C LEU A 243 -15.07 16.43 -27.94
N GLU A 244 -16.09 16.92 -28.66
CA GLU A 244 -15.95 17.45 -30.03
C GLU A 244 -15.03 18.68 -30.08
N VAL A 245 -15.26 19.65 -29.18
CA VAL A 245 -14.39 20.83 -29.04
C VAL A 245 -12.96 20.38 -28.73
N ARG A 246 -12.79 19.47 -27.78
CA ARG A 246 -11.46 18.96 -27.41
C ARG A 246 -10.78 18.26 -28.59
N LEU A 247 -11.49 17.45 -29.38
CA LEU A 247 -10.92 16.77 -30.54
C LEU A 247 -10.41 17.77 -31.60
N ALA A 248 -11.13 18.88 -31.79
CA ALA A 248 -10.74 19.92 -32.74
C ALA A 248 -9.51 20.72 -32.30
N GLU A 249 -9.36 20.99 -31.00
CA GLU A 249 -8.32 21.87 -30.45
C GLU A 249 -7.09 21.13 -29.90
N GLU A 250 -7.17 19.81 -29.70
CA GLU A 250 -6.15 19.06 -28.98
C GLU A 250 -4.85 18.84 -29.78
N SER A 251 -3.75 19.35 -29.23
CA SER A 251 -2.42 19.17 -29.80
C SER A 251 -1.79 17.81 -29.44
N SER A 252 -2.12 17.27 -28.26
CA SER A 252 -1.55 16.04 -27.73
C SER A 252 -2.14 14.80 -28.42
N ALA A 253 -1.30 14.05 -29.15
CA ALA A 253 -1.74 12.82 -29.82
C ALA A 253 -2.34 11.79 -28.83
N LYS A 254 -1.76 11.70 -27.61
CA LYS A 254 -2.26 10.82 -26.56
C LYS A 254 -3.68 11.19 -26.12
N VAL A 255 -3.93 12.49 -25.91
CA VAL A 255 -5.26 12.97 -25.49
C VAL A 255 -6.27 12.77 -26.62
N ARG A 256 -5.91 13.05 -27.88
CA ARG A 256 -6.78 12.81 -29.05
C ARG A 256 -7.25 11.37 -29.13
N THR A 257 -6.35 10.39 -29.03
CA THR A 257 -6.74 8.97 -29.06
C THR A 257 -7.71 8.59 -27.93
N THR A 258 -7.54 9.15 -26.72
CA THR A 258 -8.49 8.91 -25.62
C THR A 258 -9.84 9.60 -25.84
N VAL A 259 -9.86 10.77 -26.46
CA VAL A 259 -11.08 11.51 -26.79
C VAL A 259 -11.86 10.80 -27.90
N GLU A 260 -11.18 10.34 -28.96
CA GLU A 260 -11.78 9.55 -30.04
C GLU A 260 -12.46 8.30 -29.48
N ARG A 261 -11.78 7.54 -28.60
CA ARG A 261 -12.39 6.38 -27.93
C ARG A 261 -13.65 6.76 -27.15
N ALA A 262 -13.64 7.89 -26.45
CA ALA A 262 -14.79 8.33 -25.67
C ALA A 262 -15.98 8.67 -26.59
N VAL A 263 -15.73 9.39 -27.69
CA VAL A 263 -16.75 9.69 -28.69
C VAL A 263 -17.32 8.40 -29.29
N ASP A 264 -16.46 7.48 -29.72
CA ASP A 264 -16.88 6.20 -30.30
C ASP A 264 -17.72 5.37 -29.31
N ALA A 265 -17.30 5.31 -28.04
CA ALA A 265 -18.02 4.59 -27.00
C ALA A 265 -19.40 5.20 -26.73
N ILE A 266 -19.50 6.53 -26.70
CA ILE A 266 -20.78 7.23 -26.50
C ILE A 266 -21.69 7.08 -27.72
N LEU A 267 -21.15 7.16 -28.93
CA LEU A 267 -21.94 6.95 -30.16
C LEU A 267 -22.40 5.50 -30.32
N ALA A 268 -21.65 4.54 -29.78
CA ALA A 268 -22.04 3.14 -29.71
C ALA A 268 -23.02 2.83 -28.57
N TRP A 269 -23.21 3.76 -27.63
CA TRP A 269 -24.11 3.56 -26.49
C TRP A 269 -25.56 3.46 -26.96
N THR A 270 -26.22 2.38 -26.57
CA THR A 270 -27.66 2.18 -26.75
C THR A 270 -28.34 2.17 -25.38
N PRO A 271 -29.36 3.01 -25.14
CA PRO A 271 -30.02 3.05 -23.84
C PRO A 271 -30.61 1.69 -23.49
N PRO A 272 -30.49 1.24 -22.21
CA PRO A 272 -31.07 -0.02 -21.79
C PRO A 272 -32.59 0.01 -21.97
N THR A 273 -33.12 -1.06 -22.55
CA THR A 273 -34.55 -1.20 -22.84
C THR A 273 -35.24 -2.18 -21.90
N ARG A 274 -36.50 -1.90 -21.53
CA ARG A 274 -37.42 -2.86 -20.90
C ARG A 274 -38.47 -3.30 -21.92
N ARG A 275 -38.86 -4.57 -21.84
CA ARG A 275 -39.95 -5.11 -22.66
C ARG A 275 -41.30 -4.72 -22.07
N VAL A 276 -42.17 -4.15 -22.88
CA VAL A 276 -43.56 -3.82 -22.51
C VAL A 276 -44.52 -4.45 -23.51
N HIS A 277 -45.68 -4.90 -23.03
CA HIS A 277 -46.77 -5.32 -23.90
C HIS A 277 -47.69 -4.13 -24.16
N VAL A 278 -47.97 -3.90 -25.44
CA VAL A 278 -48.80 -2.79 -25.88
C VAL A 278 -49.90 -3.31 -26.78
N TRP A 279 -51.09 -2.73 -26.65
CA TRP A 279 -52.15 -2.95 -27.62
C TRP A 279 -51.84 -2.13 -28.85
N ARG A 280 -51.93 -2.72 -30.05
CA ARG A 280 -51.65 -2.08 -31.33
C ARG A 280 -52.77 -2.40 -32.29
N CYS A 281 -53.35 -1.39 -32.94
CA CYS A 281 -54.32 -1.64 -34.00
C CYS A 281 -53.64 -2.29 -35.21
N PRO A 282 -54.09 -3.47 -35.69
CA PRO A 282 -53.48 -4.13 -36.85
C PRO A 282 -53.64 -3.35 -38.15
N LYS A 283 -54.66 -2.48 -38.25
CA LYS A 283 -54.91 -1.69 -39.46
C LYS A 283 -54.04 -0.45 -39.56
N CYS A 284 -53.85 0.27 -38.46
CA CYS A 284 -53.21 1.59 -38.49
C CYS A 284 -52.02 1.75 -37.56
N GLY A 285 -51.62 0.73 -36.80
CA GLY A 285 -50.45 0.79 -35.92
C GLY A 285 -50.61 1.64 -34.65
N SER A 286 -51.76 2.31 -34.46
CA SER A 286 -52.00 3.10 -33.25
C SER A 286 -51.99 2.23 -32.00
N THR A 287 -51.34 2.71 -30.93
CA THR A 287 -51.36 2.05 -29.62
C THR A 287 -52.52 2.48 -28.71
N ASP A 288 -53.34 3.41 -29.20
CA ASP A 288 -54.60 3.84 -28.58
C ASP A 288 -55.75 2.89 -29.01
N ALA A 289 -55.53 1.61 -28.73
CA ALA A 289 -56.52 0.55 -28.88
C ALA A 289 -56.79 -0.03 -27.50
N GLY A 290 -58.07 -0.17 -27.15
CA GLY A 290 -58.49 -0.66 -25.84
C GLY A 290 -59.62 -1.67 -25.95
N PRO A 291 -59.83 -2.44 -24.87
CA PRO A 291 -60.98 -3.33 -24.78
C PRO A 291 -62.27 -2.51 -24.69
N ASP A 292 -63.26 -2.86 -25.52
CA ASP A 292 -64.65 -2.45 -25.33
C ASP A 292 -65.36 -3.54 -24.51
N GLU A 293 -65.39 -3.34 -23.20
CA GLU A 293 -66.00 -4.28 -22.24
C GLU A 293 -67.49 -4.51 -22.53
N SER A 294 -68.17 -3.54 -23.15
CA SER A 294 -69.60 -3.65 -23.48
C SER A 294 -69.89 -4.69 -24.58
N ARG A 295 -68.85 -5.10 -25.32
CA ARG A 295 -68.94 -6.05 -26.46
C ARG A 295 -68.12 -7.32 -26.26
N SER A 296 -67.51 -7.48 -25.09
CA SER A 296 -66.68 -8.65 -24.77
C SER A 296 -67.55 -9.84 -24.35
N ALA A 297 -67.17 -11.06 -24.74
CA ALA A 297 -67.94 -12.27 -24.48
C ALA A 297 -67.02 -13.43 -24.08
N TYR A 298 -67.18 -13.92 -22.84
CA TYR A 298 -66.46 -15.08 -22.28
C TYR A 298 -64.93 -15.05 -22.49
N GLU A 299 -64.43 -15.78 -23.49
CA GLU A 299 -63.00 -15.97 -23.77
C GLU A 299 -62.43 -14.93 -24.75
N PHE A 300 -63.31 -14.12 -25.36
CA PHE A 300 -62.94 -13.12 -26.36
C PHE A 300 -63.21 -11.70 -25.88
N THR A 301 -62.20 -10.85 -25.99
CA THR A 301 -62.28 -9.41 -25.75
C THR A 301 -62.44 -8.68 -27.08
N PHE A 302 -63.46 -7.82 -27.19
CA PHE A 302 -63.61 -6.98 -28.37
C PHE A 302 -62.67 -5.77 -28.24
N MET A 303 -61.66 -5.69 -29.10
CA MET A 303 -60.74 -4.56 -29.14
C MET A 303 -61.26 -3.52 -30.14
N GLN A 304 -61.15 -2.23 -29.81
CA GLN A 304 -61.43 -1.15 -30.74
C GLN A 304 -60.30 -0.11 -30.74
N CYS A 305 -59.85 0.27 -31.93
CA CYS A 305 -58.91 1.36 -32.12
C CYS A 305 -59.62 2.71 -32.07
N ASN A 306 -59.19 3.60 -31.19
CA ASN A 306 -59.76 4.95 -31.09
C ASN A 306 -59.44 5.81 -32.32
N GLY A 307 -58.28 5.61 -32.94
CA GLY A 307 -57.85 6.34 -34.14
C GLY A 307 -58.63 5.98 -35.40
N CYS A 308 -58.62 4.70 -35.82
CA CYS A 308 -59.21 4.28 -37.10
C CYS A 308 -60.56 3.55 -36.98
N LYS A 309 -61.07 3.38 -35.76
CA LYS A 309 -62.36 2.73 -35.42
C LYS A 309 -62.48 1.25 -35.81
N THR A 310 -61.41 0.65 -36.35
CA THR A 310 -61.33 -0.80 -36.55
C THR A 310 -61.53 -1.49 -35.21
N GLY A 311 -62.31 -2.56 -35.22
CA GLY A 311 -62.44 -3.44 -34.06
C GLY A 311 -62.48 -4.89 -34.47
N GLY A 312 -62.21 -5.78 -33.51
CA GLY A 312 -62.18 -7.22 -33.72
C GLY A 312 -62.22 -7.95 -32.39
N LEU A 313 -62.68 -9.20 -32.42
CA LEU A 313 -62.59 -10.10 -31.28
C LEU A 313 -61.16 -10.67 -31.21
N VAL A 314 -60.58 -10.63 -30.02
CA VAL A 314 -59.26 -11.15 -29.72
C VAL A 314 -59.40 -12.15 -28.59
N ASP A 315 -58.75 -13.31 -28.70
CA ASP A 315 -58.67 -14.26 -27.60
C ASP A 315 -57.88 -13.60 -26.45
N SER A 316 -58.51 -13.54 -25.27
CA SER A 316 -57.92 -12.91 -24.08
C SER A 316 -56.64 -13.60 -23.59
N TRP A 317 -56.36 -14.82 -24.05
CA TRP A 317 -55.21 -15.62 -23.64
C TRP A 317 -54.03 -15.58 -24.62
N GLU A 318 -54.22 -15.11 -25.86
CA GLU A 318 -53.16 -14.98 -26.85
C GLU A 318 -52.31 -13.73 -26.60
N ARG A 319 -51.20 -13.91 -25.89
CA ARG A 319 -50.10 -12.93 -25.89
C ARG A 319 -49.43 -13.00 -27.27
N ASP A 320 -49.33 -11.86 -27.95
CA ASP A 320 -48.78 -11.71 -29.32
C ASP A 320 -49.76 -12.04 -30.46
N SER A 321 -51.04 -11.69 -30.29
CA SER A 321 -52.03 -11.60 -31.36
C SER A 321 -51.82 -10.37 -32.27
N ASP A 322 -52.54 -10.27 -33.39
CA ASP A 322 -52.53 -9.07 -34.27
C ASP A 322 -52.77 -7.74 -33.54
N TRP A 323 -53.39 -7.80 -32.35
CA TRP A 323 -53.72 -6.66 -31.50
C TRP A 323 -52.75 -6.41 -30.36
N SER A 324 -51.83 -7.32 -30.06
CA SER A 324 -50.87 -7.18 -28.95
C SER A 324 -49.45 -7.42 -29.44
N LEU A 325 -48.51 -6.57 -29.00
CA LEU A 325 -47.11 -6.70 -29.38
C LEU A 325 -46.22 -6.40 -28.17
N ALA A 326 -45.24 -7.26 -27.94
CA ALA A 326 -44.12 -6.92 -27.08
C ALA A 326 -43.16 -5.99 -27.82
N ILE A 327 -42.92 -4.80 -27.27
CA ILE A 327 -41.90 -3.86 -27.76
C ILE A 327 -40.87 -3.59 -26.68
N ASP A 328 -39.63 -3.34 -27.09
CA ASP A 328 -38.58 -2.89 -26.20
C ASP A 328 -38.55 -1.35 -26.20
N ILE A 329 -38.79 -0.72 -25.03
CA ILE A 329 -38.73 0.73 -24.84
C ILE A 329 -37.61 1.07 -23.86
N PRO A 330 -36.99 2.27 -23.90
CA PRO A 330 -36.00 2.67 -22.91
C PRO A 330 -36.53 2.49 -21.48
N ILE A 331 -35.69 2.02 -20.55
CA ILE A 331 -36.11 1.73 -19.18
C ILE A 331 -36.69 2.95 -18.46
N ASN A 332 -36.21 4.15 -18.85
CA ASN A 332 -36.64 5.45 -18.33
C ASN A 332 -37.84 6.06 -19.07
N ALA A 333 -38.38 5.40 -20.10
CA ALA A 333 -39.57 5.88 -20.81
C ALA A 333 -40.82 5.71 -19.93
N THR A 334 -41.47 6.83 -19.63
CA THR A 334 -42.75 6.90 -18.90
C THR A 334 -43.92 6.50 -19.79
N ASP A 335 -43.82 6.78 -21.09
CA ASP A 335 -44.90 6.59 -22.06
C ASP A 335 -44.55 5.53 -23.09
N VAL A 336 -45.56 4.80 -23.52
CA VAL A 336 -45.50 3.90 -24.67
C VAL A 336 -45.59 4.74 -25.94
N PRO A 337 -44.87 4.40 -27.04
CA PRO A 337 -45.04 5.08 -28.32
C PRO A 337 -46.51 5.08 -28.76
N ALA A 338 -47.05 6.24 -29.15
CA ALA A 338 -48.43 6.39 -29.63
C ALA A 338 -48.73 5.59 -30.92
N TYR A 339 -47.66 5.12 -31.58
CA TYR A 339 -47.70 4.40 -32.82
C TYR A 339 -46.59 3.35 -32.86
N VAL A 340 -46.95 2.14 -33.30
CA VAL A 340 -46.02 1.08 -33.67
C VAL A 340 -46.42 0.62 -35.07
N ALA A 341 -45.47 0.59 -36.01
CA ALA A 341 -45.78 0.23 -37.40
C ALA A 341 -46.45 -1.17 -37.48
N PRO A 342 -47.46 -1.38 -38.36
CA PRO A 342 -48.02 -2.71 -38.61
C PRO A 342 -46.92 -3.71 -39.05
N LEU A 343 -47.04 -4.98 -38.64
CA LEU A 343 -46.15 -6.03 -39.16
C LEU A 343 -46.42 -6.21 -40.66
N ALA A 344 -45.38 -6.43 -41.46
CA ALA A 344 -45.59 -6.74 -42.87
C ALA A 344 -46.27 -8.11 -42.99
N PRO A 345 -47.15 -8.33 -43.98
CA PRO A 345 -47.73 -9.65 -44.22
C PRO A 345 -46.60 -10.64 -44.54
N GLY A 346 -46.28 -11.54 -43.61
CA GLY A 346 -45.19 -12.53 -43.73
C GLY A 346 -44.20 -12.57 -42.57
N ASP A 347 -44.14 -11.57 -41.69
CA ASP A 347 -43.19 -11.50 -40.56
C ASP A 347 -43.57 -12.39 -39.36
N GLY A 348 -44.23 -13.53 -39.62
CA GLY A 348 -44.49 -14.54 -38.61
C GLY A 348 -43.16 -15.08 -38.05
N PHE A 349 -43.11 -15.28 -36.73
CA PHE A 349 -41.95 -15.67 -35.91
C PHE A 349 -41.10 -16.86 -36.42
N TYR A 350 -41.55 -17.61 -37.43
CA TYR A 350 -40.92 -18.85 -37.89
C TYR A 350 -39.83 -18.69 -38.96
N GLU A 351 -39.80 -17.60 -39.75
CA GLU A 351 -38.84 -17.44 -40.86
C GLU A 351 -37.57 -16.65 -40.48
N SER A 352 -37.65 -15.77 -39.49
CA SER A 352 -36.53 -14.91 -39.05
C SER A 352 -35.39 -15.68 -38.35
N MET A 353 -35.63 -16.90 -37.84
CA MET A 353 -34.58 -17.76 -37.28
C MET A 353 -33.62 -18.34 -38.33
N GLN A 354 -33.99 -18.39 -39.62
CA GLN A 354 -33.14 -19.02 -40.63
C GLN A 354 -32.07 -18.08 -41.22
N ALA A 355 -32.27 -16.77 -41.14
CA ALA A 355 -31.35 -15.77 -41.71
C ALA A 355 -30.11 -15.48 -40.85
N ALA A 356 -30.10 -15.84 -39.56
CA ALA A 356 -29.03 -15.50 -38.62
C ALA A 356 -27.77 -16.42 -38.70
N LYS A 357 -27.67 -17.33 -39.69
CA LYS A 357 -26.60 -18.36 -39.76
C LYS A 357 -25.47 -18.12 -40.77
N ALA A 358 -25.34 -16.93 -41.38
CA ALA A 358 -24.26 -16.68 -42.34
C ALA A 358 -23.36 -15.48 -41.93
N LYS A 359 -22.15 -15.76 -41.45
CA LYS A 359 -21.05 -14.78 -41.26
C LYS A 359 -20.06 -14.84 -42.42
N PRO A 360 -19.64 -13.71 -43.04
CA PRO A 360 -18.47 -13.66 -43.89
C PRO A 360 -17.19 -13.38 -43.09
N LYS A 361 -16.09 -14.03 -43.50
CA LYS A 361 -14.72 -13.85 -42.98
C LYS A 361 -13.96 -12.87 -43.88
N THR A 362 -13.23 -11.92 -43.29
CA THR A 362 -12.13 -11.21 -43.98
C THR A 362 -10.89 -11.19 -43.10
N LYS A 363 -9.76 -11.54 -43.70
CA LYS A 363 -8.40 -11.47 -43.17
C LYS A 363 -7.73 -10.21 -43.72
N ALA A 364 -6.97 -9.50 -42.89
CA ALA A 364 -5.88 -8.64 -43.36
C ALA A 364 -4.73 -8.68 -42.35
N SER A 365 -3.52 -8.78 -42.90
CA SER A 365 -2.22 -8.89 -42.23
C SER A 365 -1.45 -7.60 -42.52
N ALA A 366 -0.76 -7.03 -41.54
CA ALA A 366 0.29 -6.04 -41.78
C ALA A 366 1.33 -6.03 -40.66
N THR A 367 2.59 -6.02 -41.10
CA THR A 367 3.84 -6.26 -40.40
C THR A 367 4.39 -4.96 -39.77
N ALA A 368 4.93 -5.04 -38.55
CA ALA A 368 5.59 -3.93 -37.86
C ALA A 368 7.13 -4.03 -37.95
N THR A 369 7.82 -2.90 -38.07
CA THR A 369 9.30 -2.77 -37.99
C THR A 369 9.66 -1.68 -36.97
N PRO A 370 10.76 -1.80 -36.18
CA PRO A 370 10.96 -1.03 -34.95
C PRO A 370 11.90 0.19 -35.07
N ALA A 371 11.85 1.00 -34.02
CA ALA A 371 12.43 2.34 -33.81
C ALA A 371 13.96 2.44 -33.70
N PRO A 372 14.55 3.66 -33.81
CA PRO A 372 15.87 3.97 -33.31
C PRO A 372 15.87 4.77 -31.99
N LYS A 373 16.89 4.49 -31.18
CA LYS A 373 17.16 4.92 -29.80
C LYS A 373 18.02 6.21 -29.77
N PRO A 374 17.76 7.20 -28.89
CA PRO A 374 18.66 8.34 -28.71
C PRO A 374 19.78 8.10 -27.69
N ALA A 375 20.90 8.81 -27.91
CA ALA A 375 22.20 8.67 -27.26
C ALA A 375 22.29 9.32 -25.87
N ALA A 376 23.22 8.79 -25.06
CA ALA A 376 23.52 9.18 -23.69
C ALA A 376 24.45 10.41 -23.61
N THR A 377 24.21 11.27 -22.63
CA THR A 377 25.03 12.44 -22.28
C THR A 377 25.88 12.18 -21.02
N THR A 378 27.12 12.64 -21.07
CA THR A 378 28.20 12.50 -20.07
C THR A 378 28.00 13.38 -18.83
N PRO A 379 28.42 12.95 -17.62
CA PRO A 379 28.45 13.82 -16.43
C PRO A 379 29.80 14.57 -16.24
N PRO A 380 29.80 15.74 -15.57
CA PRO A 380 30.99 16.55 -15.33
C PRO A 380 31.80 16.10 -14.08
N ALA A 381 33.08 16.50 -14.07
CA ALA A 381 34.13 16.14 -13.11
C ALA A 381 33.96 16.73 -11.69
N PRO A 382 34.53 16.08 -10.65
CA PRO A 382 34.40 16.52 -9.26
C PRO A 382 35.44 17.58 -8.84
N ILE A 383 35.03 18.40 -7.88
CA ILE A 383 35.77 19.48 -7.22
C ILE A 383 36.70 18.91 -6.13
N ALA A 384 37.87 19.52 -5.97
CA ALA A 384 38.92 19.12 -5.03
C ALA A 384 38.63 19.48 -3.56
N THR A 385 39.10 18.64 -2.64
CA THR A 385 39.19 18.88 -1.18
C THR A 385 40.63 18.67 -0.66
N PRO A 386 40.98 19.20 0.53
CA PRO A 386 42.33 19.65 0.88
C PRO A 386 43.26 18.59 1.51
N THR A 387 44.54 18.97 1.59
CA THR A 387 45.77 18.25 1.96
C THR A 387 45.81 17.56 3.34
N PRO A 388 46.50 16.39 3.50
CA PRO A 388 46.65 15.65 4.76
C PRO A 388 47.93 15.99 5.57
N PRO A 389 48.08 15.53 6.84
CA PRO A 389 49.25 15.78 7.67
C PRO A 389 50.34 14.68 7.61
N VAL A 390 51.58 15.14 7.72
CA VAL A 390 52.88 14.50 8.11
C VAL A 390 53.21 13.12 7.51
N THR A 391 54.11 13.15 6.52
CA THR A 391 54.61 12.03 5.72
C THR A 391 56.02 11.60 6.16
N GLY A 392 56.09 10.55 6.97
CA GLY A 392 57.32 9.74 7.15
C GLY A 392 56.92 8.26 7.30
N PRO A 393 57.61 7.32 6.61
CA PRO A 393 57.29 5.90 6.75
C PRO A 393 57.61 5.44 8.18
N PRO A 394 56.66 4.81 8.89
CA PRO A 394 56.86 4.39 10.27
C PRO A 394 57.83 3.20 10.35
N THR A 395 58.59 3.12 11.46
CA THR A 395 59.50 2.01 11.73
C THR A 395 58.73 0.69 11.80
N ALA A 396 59.19 -0.32 11.04
CA ALA A 396 58.57 -1.63 10.97
C ALA A 396 58.82 -2.46 12.24
N LEU A 397 57.80 -3.20 12.69
CA LEU A 397 57.86 -4.16 13.79
C LEU A 397 57.59 -5.58 13.25
N ALA A 398 57.77 -6.61 14.08
CA ALA A 398 57.40 -7.99 13.72
C ALA A 398 55.91 -8.15 13.37
N VAL A 399 55.05 -7.30 13.95
CA VAL A 399 53.64 -7.15 13.59
C VAL A 399 53.39 -5.65 13.42
N GLY A 400 53.08 -5.21 12.20
CA GLY A 400 52.80 -3.82 11.88
C GLY A 400 53.96 -2.84 12.02
N CYS A 401 53.65 -1.62 12.42
CA CYS A 401 54.60 -0.53 12.63
C CYS A 401 54.33 0.16 13.97
N GLU A 402 55.23 1.04 14.40
CA GLU A 402 55.09 1.80 15.64
C GLU A 402 53.76 2.58 15.73
N ARG A 403 53.18 3.00 14.59
CA ARG A 403 51.91 3.72 14.57
C ARG A 403 50.70 2.84 14.83
N CYS A 404 50.61 1.63 14.26
CA CYS A 404 49.43 0.76 14.39
C CYS A 404 49.55 -0.33 15.46
N PHE A 405 50.77 -0.60 15.93
CA PHE A 405 51.03 -1.65 16.91
C PHE A 405 52.01 -1.23 18.02
N GLY A 406 52.25 0.07 18.16
CA GLY A 406 53.08 0.66 19.21
C GLY A 406 52.47 0.59 20.60
N ALA A 407 53.08 1.29 21.56
CA ALA A 407 52.63 1.31 22.94
C ALA A 407 51.35 2.15 23.14
N ASP A 408 51.21 3.25 22.40
CA ASP A 408 50.04 4.14 22.49
C ASP A 408 48.85 3.57 21.71
N ALA A 409 47.84 3.12 22.46
CA ALA A 409 46.64 2.51 21.92
C ALA A 409 45.76 3.49 21.12
N ARG A 410 45.74 4.78 21.46
CA ARG A 410 44.94 5.78 20.76
C ARG A 410 45.54 6.08 19.39
N ILE A 411 46.85 6.25 19.33
CA ILE A 411 47.58 6.41 18.05
C ILE A 411 47.40 5.16 17.19
N ALA A 412 47.44 3.96 17.80
CA ALA A 412 47.18 2.71 17.11
C ALA A 412 45.78 2.64 16.50
N TRP A 413 44.75 3.05 17.24
CA TRP A 413 43.38 3.08 16.72
C TRP A 413 43.25 4.01 15.51
N GLU A 414 43.76 5.25 15.61
CA GLU A 414 43.73 6.22 14.51
C GLU A 414 44.47 5.71 13.27
N ALA A 415 45.56 4.98 13.45
CA ALA A 415 46.34 4.42 12.34
C ALA A 415 45.66 3.23 11.65
N ILE A 416 44.83 2.46 12.36
CA ILE A 416 44.09 1.30 11.82
C ILE A 416 42.79 1.74 11.16
N ASN A 417 42.05 2.64 11.80
CA ASN A 417 40.73 3.13 11.36
C ASN A 417 40.78 4.06 10.13
N ALA A 418 41.97 4.25 9.54
CA ALA A 418 42.16 5.11 8.38
C ALA A 418 41.73 4.45 7.05
N SER A 419 41.68 3.12 6.97
CA SER A 419 41.37 2.40 5.73
C SER A 419 40.68 1.07 5.99
N THR A 420 39.42 0.97 5.54
CA THR A 420 38.66 -0.29 5.50
C THR A 420 38.86 -0.95 4.14
N GLU A 421 39.40 -2.17 4.12
CA GLU A 421 39.62 -2.96 2.88
C GLU A 421 38.42 -3.83 2.51
N ALA A 422 37.73 -4.41 3.51
CA ALA A 422 36.57 -5.25 3.30
C ALA A 422 35.65 -5.23 4.52
N SER A 423 34.35 -5.45 4.31
CA SER A 423 33.37 -5.69 5.37
C SER A 423 32.79 -7.10 5.20
N LEU A 424 33.01 -7.95 6.20
CA LEU A 424 32.60 -9.36 6.18
C LEU A 424 31.21 -9.54 6.76
N ILE A 425 30.90 -8.78 7.82
CA ILE A 425 29.59 -8.65 8.43
C ILE A 425 29.35 -7.15 8.66
N SER A 426 28.17 -6.69 8.24
CA SER A 426 27.76 -5.28 8.33
C SER A 426 26.34 -5.22 8.88
N ASP A 427 26.18 -5.63 10.14
CA ASP A 427 24.95 -5.42 10.91
C ASP A 427 25.04 -4.07 11.64
N LEU A 428 23.90 -3.51 12.02
CA LEU A 428 23.82 -2.25 12.76
C LEU A 428 24.50 -2.38 14.14
N HIS A 429 24.34 -3.53 14.81
CA HIS A 429 24.84 -3.76 16.17
C HIS A 429 26.07 -4.67 16.25
N PHE A 430 26.47 -5.27 15.12
CA PHE A 430 27.59 -6.19 15.04
C PHE A 430 28.26 -6.13 13.66
N ALA A 431 29.54 -5.76 13.61
CA ALA A 431 30.28 -5.72 12.35
C ALA A 431 31.63 -6.40 12.47
N VAL A 432 32.09 -6.96 11.36
CA VAL A 432 33.43 -7.54 11.23
C VAL A 432 34.05 -7.01 9.96
N ASP A 433 35.02 -6.13 10.12
CA ASP A 433 35.72 -5.46 9.03
C ASP A 433 37.18 -5.90 8.96
N ILE A 434 37.76 -5.84 7.77
CA ILE A 434 39.20 -5.89 7.57
C ILE A 434 39.69 -4.47 7.34
N MET A 435 40.51 -3.98 8.26
CA MET A 435 41.14 -2.68 8.17
C MET A 435 42.64 -2.84 7.93
N ALA A 436 43.27 -1.82 7.35
CA ALA A 436 44.69 -1.83 7.07
C ALA A 436 45.35 -0.52 7.50
N CYS A 437 46.52 -0.65 8.12
CA CYS A 437 47.40 0.49 8.32
C CYS A 437 48.15 0.81 7.01
N ALA A 438 48.60 2.05 6.86
CA ALA A 438 49.45 2.50 5.76
C ALA A 438 50.77 1.69 5.60
N CYS A 439 51.22 0.99 6.65
CA CYS A 439 52.38 0.09 6.55
C CYS A 439 52.05 -1.27 5.90
N GLY A 440 50.78 -1.55 5.55
CA GLY A 440 50.32 -2.79 4.95
C GLY A 440 49.86 -3.87 5.95
N GLN A 441 49.99 -3.62 7.26
CA GLN A 441 49.47 -4.53 8.28
C GLN A 441 47.94 -4.47 8.33
N ARG A 442 47.32 -5.65 8.28
CA ARG A 442 45.87 -5.82 8.37
C ARG A 442 45.41 -6.15 9.78
N PHE A 443 44.19 -5.75 10.08
CA PHE A 443 43.49 -6.01 11.32
C PHE A 443 42.09 -6.51 11.01
N ALA A 444 41.67 -7.59 11.68
CA ALA A 444 40.25 -7.91 11.79
C ALA A 444 39.67 -7.05 12.91
N VAL A 445 38.72 -6.18 12.58
CA VAL A 445 38.08 -5.26 13.51
C VAL A 445 36.65 -5.71 13.74
N VAL A 446 36.36 -6.08 14.99
CA VAL A 446 35.04 -6.52 15.42
C VAL A 446 34.39 -5.37 16.16
N PHE A 447 33.21 -4.96 15.72
CA PHE A 447 32.39 -3.95 16.36
C PHE A 447 31.19 -4.63 17.02
N THR A 448 30.89 -4.21 18.25
CA THR A 448 29.67 -4.60 18.98
C THR A 448 29.06 -3.37 19.63
N GLU A 449 27.75 -3.22 19.50
CA GLU A 449 26.96 -2.23 20.21
C GLU A 449 26.10 -2.91 21.28
N ARG A 450 26.13 -2.37 22.49
CA ARG A 450 25.18 -2.70 23.55
C ARG A 450 24.18 -1.57 23.67
N VAL A 451 22.95 -1.84 23.26
CA VAL A 451 21.85 -0.87 23.31
C VAL A 451 21.23 -0.88 24.71
N ASN A 452 21.42 0.19 25.49
CA ASN A 452 20.73 0.34 26.77
C ASN A 452 19.36 1.01 26.54
N TYR A 453 18.35 0.21 26.20
CA TYR A 453 16.97 0.68 26.01
C TYR A 453 16.34 1.35 27.24
N ARG A 454 16.93 1.20 28.43
CA ARG A 454 16.38 1.73 29.69
C ARG A 454 16.83 3.16 29.98
N GLU A 455 18.07 3.50 29.63
CA GLU A 455 18.68 4.80 29.98
C GLU A 455 19.10 5.62 28.73
N GLY A 456 19.03 5.03 27.54
CA GLY A 456 19.22 5.73 26.26
C GLY A 456 20.67 5.97 25.84
N GLY A 457 21.63 5.30 26.48
CA GLY A 457 23.03 5.26 26.09
C GLY A 457 23.38 3.98 25.35
N ASP A 458 24.33 4.05 24.41
CA ASP A 458 24.80 2.88 23.67
C ASP A 458 26.30 2.67 23.97
N ASP A 459 26.66 1.52 24.53
CA ASP A 459 28.07 1.18 24.76
C ASP A 459 28.63 0.54 23.49
N LEU A 460 29.57 1.22 22.84
CA LEU A 460 30.19 0.78 21.59
C LEU A 460 31.58 0.24 21.84
N THR A 461 31.82 -1.02 21.50
CA THR A 461 33.13 -1.67 21.63
C THR A 461 33.68 -2.08 20.27
N TRP A 462 34.97 -1.81 20.05
CA TRP A 462 35.73 -2.31 18.92
C TRP A 462 36.94 -3.11 19.39
N LEU A 463 37.15 -4.28 18.79
CA LEU A 463 38.34 -5.11 18.97
C LEU A 463 39.11 -5.19 17.66
N ALA A 464 40.35 -4.71 17.63
CA ALA A 464 41.22 -4.83 16.45
C ALA A 464 42.33 -5.86 16.68
N LEU A 465 42.21 -7.00 16.00
CA LEU A 465 43.15 -8.11 16.05
C LEU A 465 44.09 -8.07 14.84
N PRO A 466 45.42 -7.99 15.02
CA PRO A 466 46.35 -8.08 13.89
C PRO A 466 46.28 -9.48 13.25
N ILE A 467 46.16 -9.51 11.93
CA ILE A 467 46.11 -10.74 11.14
C ILE A 467 47.22 -10.77 10.09
N SER A 468 47.78 -11.95 9.85
CA SER A 468 48.75 -12.20 8.77
C SER A 468 48.06 -12.24 7.40
N SER A 469 48.86 -12.27 6.32
CA SER A 469 48.30 -12.40 4.97
C SER A 469 47.56 -13.74 4.76
N ASP A 470 48.07 -14.82 5.35
CA ASP A 470 47.44 -16.14 5.27
C ASP A 470 46.14 -16.20 6.09
N GLU A 471 46.13 -15.57 7.26
CA GLU A 471 44.95 -15.44 8.11
C GLU A 471 43.88 -14.56 7.46
N HIS A 472 44.28 -13.46 6.84
CA HIS A 472 43.37 -12.65 6.03
C HIS A 472 42.73 -13.50 4.92
N ALA A 473 43.52 -14.28 4.19
CA ALA A 473 42.99 -15.17 3.17
C ALA A 473 42.07 -16.26 3.74
N ARG A 474 42.36 -16.77 4.95
CA ARG A 474 41.50 -17.72 5.67
C ARG A 474 40.17 -17.07 6.04
N VAL A 475 40.21 -15.92 6.71
CA VAL A 475 39.04 -15.16 7.16
C VAL A 475 38.16 -14.73 5.98
N ALA A 476 38.76 -14.25 4.87
CA ALA A 476 38.04 -13.84 3.67
C ALA A 476 37.31 -14.99 2.95
N ARG A 477 37.74 -16.25 3.15
CA ARG A 477 37.06 -17.44 2.62
C ARG A 477 36.01 -18.01 3.58
N CYS A 478 35.96 -17.55 4.82
CA CYS A 478 34.98 -18.02 5.79
C CYS A 478 33.61 -17.39 5.52
N GLY A 479 32.57 -18.21 5.56
CA GLY A 479 31.20 -17.70 5.56
C GLY A 479 30.89 -16.93 6.84
N LYS A 480 29.88 -16.05 6.80
CA LYS A 480 29.45 -15.20 7.93
C LYS A 480 29.27 -15.99 9.23
N ARG A 481 28.73 -17.21 9.16
CA ARG A 481 28.49 -18.09 10.33
C ARG A 481 29.76 -18.62 11.02
N SER A 482 30.92 -18.55 10.37
CA SER A 482 32.16 -19.14 10.87
C SER A 482 33.24 -18.11 11.16
N VAL A 483 33.05 -16.84 10.76
CA VAL A 483 34.08 -15.80 10.90
C VAL A 483 34.42 -15.52 12.36
N ALA A 484 33.42 -15.50 13.26
CA ALA A 484 33.61 -15.29 14.69
C ALA A 484 34.51 -16.38 15.31
N SER A 485 34.19 -17.66 15.07
CA SER A 485 34.98 -18.80 15.57
C SER A 485 36.42 -18.78 15.04
N VAL A 486 36.61 -18.46 13.75
CA VAL A 486 37.95 -18.39 13.14
C VAL A 486 38.78 -17.25 13.71
N LEU A 487 38.17 -16.08 13.92
CA LEU A 487 38.86 -14.95 14.55
C LEU A 487 39.19 -15.23 16.03
N THR A 488 38.29 -15.89 16.77
CA THR A 488 38.58 -16.37 18.14
C THR A 488 39.80 -17.28 18.17
N GLU A 489 39.89 -18.24 17.24
CA GLU A 489 41.05 -19.13 17.13
C GLU A 489 42.36 -18.37 16.80
N ILE A 490 42.32 -17.43 15.86
CA ILE A 490 43.47 -16.58 15.51
C ILE A 490 43.90 -15.72 16.71
N GLY A 491 42.94 -15.21 17.47
CA GLY A 491 43.17 -14.28 18.58
C GLY A 491 43.75 -14.91 19.84
N VAL A 492 43.83 -16.25 19.93
CA VAL A 492 44.41 -16.95 21.07
C VAL A 492 45.85 -16.48 21.28
N ASP A 493 46.16 -16.10 22.52
CA ASP A 493 47.47 -15.61 22.98
C ASP A 493 48.02 -14.39 22.22
N ARG A 494 47.15 -13.64 21.53
CA ARG A 494 47.54 -12.41 20.84
C ARG A 494 47.25 -11.17 21.65
N ARG A 495 48.08 -10.16 21.39
CA ARG A 495 47.81 -8.78 21.76
C ARG A 495 46.88 -8.16 20.73
N PHE A 496 45.80 -7.54 21.18
CA PHE A 496 44.81 -6.85 20.36
C PHE A 496 44.44 -5.52 21.00
N LEU A 497 43.94 -4.61 20.17
CA LEU A 497 43.53 -3.29 20.59
C LEU A 497 42.04 -3.31 20.93
N VAL A 498 41.70 -2.73 22.07
CA VAL A 498 40.31 -2.50 22.48
C VAL A 498 40.05 -1.01 22.42
N ARG A 499 38.93 -0.62 21.83
CA ARG A 499 38.37 0.72 21.94
C ARG A 499 36.97 0.61 22.49
N ASN A 500 36.64 1.43 23.47
CA ASN A 500 35.31 1.51 24.05
C ASN A 500 34.82 2.95 24.04
N GLN A 501 33.55 3.12 23.74
CA GLN A 501 32.82 4.36 23.86
C GLN A 501 31.52 4.06 24.62
N THR A 502 31.55 4.31 25.92
CA THR A 502 30.37 4.42 26.77
C THR A 502 29.98 5.90 26.90
N ASP A 503 28.87 6.24 27.55
CA ASP A 503 28.51 7.63 27.86
C ASP A 503 29.66 8.35 28.62
N GLY A 504 30.55 9.01 27.88
CA GLY A 504 31.84 9.49 28.39
C GLY A 504 32.94 9.60 27.33
N PRO A 505 34.19 9.88 27.76
CA PRO A 505 35.33 9.96 26.84
C PRO A 505 35.66 8.60 26.24
N VAL A 506 35.92 8.57 24.93
CA VAL A 506 36.38 7.38 24.22
C VAL A 506 37.73 6.93 24.78
N ASP A 507 37.83 5.67 25.16
CA ASP A 507 39.06 5.07 25.66
C ASP A 507 39.58 3.98 24.71
N ALA A 508 40.90 3.81 24.66
CA ALA A 508 41.57 2.77 23.88
C ALA A 508 42.76 2.21 24.65
N TRP A 509 42.86 0.88 24.73
CA TRP A 509 43.94 0.21 25.44
C TRP A 509 44.30 -1.13 24.79
N TRP A 510 45.50 -1.61 25.10
CA TRP A 510 45.96 -2.92 24.65
C TRP A 510 45.56 -4.00 25.64
N ARG A 511 45.10 -5.14 25.11
CA ARG A 511 44.87 -6.36 25.88
C ARG A 511 45.67 -7.50 25.26
N SER A 512 46.12 -8.43 26.09
CA SER A 512 46.71 -9.69 25.66
C SER A 512 45.87 -10.83 26.21
N ASN A 513 45.67 -11.86 25.39
CA ASN A 513 44.90 -13.06 25.72
C ASN A 513 43.39 -12.76 25.94
N GLY A 514 42.56 -13.79 25.75
CA GLY A 514 41.10 -13.66 25.91
C GLY A 514 40.41 -12.89 24.78
N PHE A 515 40.96 -12.91 23.57
CA PHE A 515 40.21 -12.52 22.37
C PHE A 515 39.16 -13.62 22.09
N SER A 516 37.89 -13.30 22.28
CA SER A 516 36.79 -14.23 22.05
C SER A 516 35.60 -13.48 21.48
N ILE A 517 35.16 -13.90 20.30
CA ILE A 517 33.89 -13.47 19.71
C ILE A 517 32.93 -14.64 19.89
N ASP A 518 31.82 -14.42 20.58
CA ASP A 518 30.79 -15.45 20.75
C ASP A 518 30.30 -15.90 19.35
N PRO A 519 30.36 -17.21 19.02
CA PRO A 519 30.00 -17.70 17.69
C PRO A 519 28.49 -17.66 17.39
N THR A 520 27.65 -17.32 18.36
CA THR A 520 26.19 -17.22 18.18
C THR A 520 25.78 -15.92 17.47
N VAL A 521 26.25 -15.71 16.25
CA VAL A 521 25.59 -14.77 15.33
C VAL A 521 24.18 -15.33 15.09
N PRO A 522 23.10 -14.63 15.48
CA PRO A 522 21.77 -15.11 15.18
C PRO A 522 21.67 -15.27 13.65
N SER A 523 21.20 -16.44 13.19
CA SER A 523 20.48 -16.44 11.92
C SER A 523 19.40 -15.37 12.04
N ASP A 524 19.23 -14.52 11.02
CA ASP A 524 18.09 -13.60 10.87
C ASP A 524 16.90 -14.12 11.66
N PRO A 525 16.26 -13.33 12.56
CA PRO A 525 15.09 -13.80 13.27
C PRO A 525 14.08 -14.20 12.21
N ALA A 526 13.99 -15.49 11.95
CA ALA A 526 12.88 -16.07 11.24
C ALA A 526 11.71 -15.68 12.12
N GLY A 527 10.93 -14.68 11.68
CA GLY A 527 9.65 -14.37 12.28
C GLY A 527 8.94 -15.70 12.52
N PRO A 528 8.23 -15.84 13.66
CA PRO A 528 7.69 -17.11 14.09
C PRO A 528 6.99 -17.78 12.90
N ALA A 529 7.41 -19.02 12.60
CA ALA A 529 6.77 -19.83 11.58
C ALA A 529 5.26 -19.79 11.84
N THR A 530 4.54 -19.27 10.84
CA THR A 530 3.09 -19.07 10.84
C THR A 530 2.30 -20.29 11.25
#